data_AF-A0AB34ACK4-F1
#
_entry.id   AF-A0AB34ACK4-F1
#
_cell.length_a   1.000
_cell.length_b   1.000
_cell.length_c   1.000
_cell.angle_alpha   90.00
_cell.angle_beta   90.00
_cell.angle_gamma   90.00
#
_symmetry.space_group_name_H-M   'P 1'
#
loop_
_entity.id
_entity.type
_entity.pdbx_description
1 polymer ?
#
loop_
_entity_poly.entity_id
_entity_poly.type
_entity_poly.pdbx_seq_one_letter_code
_entity_poly.pdbx_strand_id
1 'polypeptide(L)'
;MSSVLGITKDLMRDKFKLVNKLLLLNFVELTIILATGILHQKWISYGEGLLIESSCLMYFLGLILLINNSQKVLNSNRYRLLPISELKLYFSDLVGNCLSYLYMTVITTIFFVLASYTVMGKDIFLHFKIMFEDQKALWIQNLVISGLAVILIWTGSSMIHLLMNYFGDFLKFKRQAIILKVITFGLASIIIFYTLTRMSLIGMNFYIETPNHVFEKVCLIDTLGIFLSIGIGNFLLKNYSETTC
;
A
#
# COMPACT_ATOMS: atom_id res chain seq x y z
N MET A 1 22.44 -26.60 -4.31
CA MET A 1 22.62 -25.25 -3.75
C MET A 1 21.44 -24.39 -4.21
N SER A 2 20.44 -24.16 -3.37
CA SER A 2 19.33 -23.25 -3.69
C SER A 2 19.85 -21.81 -3.62
N SER A 3 20.15 -21.23 -4.78
CA SER A 3 20.61 -19.84 -4.85
C SER A 3 19.53 -18.90 -4.30
N VAL A 4 19.95 -17.78 -3.72
CA VAL A 4 19.09 -16.69 -3.23
C VAL A 4 18.06 -16.25 -4.30
N LEU A 5 18.39 -16.44 -5.58
CA LEU A 5 17.55 -16.19 -6.75
C LEU A 5 16.35 -17.14 -6.88
N GLY A 6 16.48 -18.40 -6.47
CA GLY A 6 15.37 -19.36 -6.50
C GLY A 6 14.29 -19.01 -5.47
N ILE A 7 14.71 -18.55 -4.30
CA ILE A 7 13.82 -18.20 -3.19
C ILE A 7 13.06 -16.91 -3.51
N THR A 8 13.73 -15.90 -4.07
CA THR A 8 13.09 -14.67 -4.55
C THR A 8 12.07 -14.94 -5.65
N LYS A 9 12.34 -15.88 -6.56
CA LYS A 9 11.40 -16.25 -7.63
C LYS A 9 10.11 -16.86 -7.08
N ASP A 10 10.21 -17.79 -6.14
CA ASP A 10 9.04 -18.41 -5.53
C ASP A 10 8.26 -17.42 -4.65
N LEU A 11 8.96 -16.58 -3.89
CA LEU A 11 8.35 -15.51 -3.09
C LEU A 11 7.56 -14.53 -3.97
N MET A 12 8.17 -14.11 -5.09
CA MET A 12 7.52 -13.21 -6.04
C MET A 12 6.34 -13.91 -6.71
N ARG A 13 6.47 -15.17 -7.12
CA ARG A 13 5.39 -15.90 -7.79
C ARG A 13 4.11 -15.94 -6.98
N ASP A 14 4.20 -16.17 -5.67
CA ASP A 14 3.01 -16.22 -4.82
C ASP A 14 2.40 -14.84 -4.59
N LYS A 15 3.22 -13.78 -4.52
CA LYS A 15 2.75 -12.38 -4.49
C LYS A 15 2.05 -11.98 -5.78
N PHE A 16 2.63 -12.29 -6.94
CA PHE A 16 2.02 -12.02 -8.24
C PHE A 16 0.72 -12.79 -8.44
N LYS A 17 0.63 -14.04 -7.98
CA LYS A 17 -0.66 -14.78 -8.00
C LYS A 17 -1.73 -14.08 -7.15
N LEU A 18 -1.35 -13.57 -5.97
CA LEU A 18 -2.27 -12.82 -5.11
C LEU A 18 -2.73 -11.53 -5.79
N VAL A 19 -1.80 -10.75 -6.35
CA VAL A 19 -2.11 -9.51 -7.07
C VAL A 19 -2.96 -9.79 -8.31
N ASN A 20 -2.67 -10.83 -9.09
CA ASN A 20 -3.46 -11.20 -10.26
C ASN A 20 -4.92 -11.53 -9.91
N LYS A 21 -5.16 -12.18 -8.76
CA LYS A 21 -6.52 -12.43 -8.29
C LYS A 21 -7.26 -11.14 -7.95
N LEU A 22 -6.57 -10.17 -7.35
CA LEU A 22 -7.13 -8.85 -7.08
C LEU A 22 -7.39 -8.07 -8.37
N LEU A 23 -6.48 -8.13 -9.34
CA LEU A 23 -6.67 -7.49 -10.64
C LEU A 23 -7.85 -8.09 -11.40
N LEU A 24 -8.05 -9.42 -11.31
CA LEU A 24 -9.24 -10.06 -11.86
C LEU A 24 -10.52 -9.58 -11.16
N LEU A 25 -10.50 -9.47 -9.83
CA LEU A 25 -11.63 -8.95 -9.06
C LEU A 25 -11.96 -7.51 -9.46
N ASN A 26 -10.93 -6.65 -9.56
CA ASN A 26 -11.06 -5.26 -10.01
C ASN A 26 -11.67 -5.20 -11.43
N PHE A 27 -11.17 -6.00 -12.36
CA PHE A 27 -11.72 -6.07 -13.71
C PHE A 27 -13.22 -6.45 -13.72
N VAL A 28 -13.59 -7.46 -12.94
CA VAL A 28 -15.00 -7.90 -12.82
C VAL A 28 -15.85 -6.82 -12.18
N GLU A 29 -15.39 -6.19 -11.09
CA GLU A 29 -16.08 -5.09 -10.42
C GLU A 29 -16.34 -3.93 -11.39
N LEU A 30 -15.32 -3.45 -12.08
CA LEU A 30 -15.46 -2.37 -13.06
C LEU A 30 -16.42 -2.75 -14.19
N THR A 31 -16.36 -3.98 -14.67
CA THR A 31 -17.30 -4.46 -15.71
C THR A 31 -18.75 -4.41 -15.23
N ILE A 32 -19.01 -4.78 -13.97
CA ILE A 32 -20.35 -4.70 -13.36
C ILE A 32 -20.80 -3.24 -13.23
N ILE A 33 -19.92 -2.35 -12.77
CA ILE A 33 -20.22 -0.91 -12.65
C ILE A 33 -20.58 -0.33 -14.02
N LEU A 34 -19.83 -0.65 -15.07
CA LEU A 34 -20.10 -0.17 -16.42
C LEU A 34 -21.40 -0.76 -16.99
N ALA A 35 -21.63 -2.06 -16.83
CA ALA A 35 -22.84 -2.72 -17.32
C ALA A 35 -24.11 -2.14 -16.66
N THR A 36 -24.08 -1.91 -15.35
CA THR A 36 -25.21 -1.31 -14.62
C THR A 36 -25.44 0.14 -15.04
N GLY A 37 -24.37 0.90 -15.29
CA GLY A 37 -24.43 2.27 -15.80
C GLY A 37 -25.12 2.39 -17.17
N ILE A 38 -24.81 1.49 -18.11
CA ILE A 38 -25.44 1.44 -19.43
C ILE A 38 -26.94 1.11 -19.32
N LEU A 39 -27.30 0.15 -18.46
CA LEU A 39 -28.68 -0.34 -18.35
C LEU A 39 -29.64 0.68 -17.73
N HIS A 40 -29.18 1.50 -16.78
CA HIS A 40 -30.08 2.36 -15.99
C HIS A 40 -30.12 3.82 -16.44
N GLN A 41 -29.26 4.28 -17.37
CA GLN A 41 -29.11 5.64 -17.94
C GLN A 41 -29.04 6.84 -16.96
N LYS A 42 -29.38 6.67 -15.68
CA LYS A 42 -29.40 7.68 -14.60
C LYS A 42 -28.07 7.79 -13.85
N TRP A 43 -27.13 6.88 -14.09
CA TRP A 43 -25.87 6.79 -13.34
C TRP A 43 -24.73 7.62 -13.93
N ILE A 44 -24.91 8.15 -15.15
CA ILE A 44 -23.86 8.90 -15.86
C ILE A 44 -23.39 10.12 -15.05
N SER A 45 -24.26 10.72 -14.22
CA SER A 45 -23.88 11.85 -13.34
C SER A 45 -23.07 11.48 -12.09
N TYR A 46 -23.03 10.21 -11.67
CA TYR A 46 -22.28 9.74 -10.48
C TYR A 46 -21.23 8.67 -10.79
N GLY A 47 -21.11 8.25 -12.05
CA GLY A 47 -20.23 7.15 -12.46
C GLY A 47 -18.75 7.42 -12.18
N GLU A 48 -18.31 8.66 -12.31
CA GLU A 48 -16.92 9.05 -12.04
C GLU A 48 -16.52 8.84 -10.58
N GLY A 49 -17.36 9.29 -9.63
CA GLY A 49 -17.12 9.12 -8.20
C GLY A 49 -17.02 7.64 -7.82
N LEU A 50 -17.93 6.82 -8.34
CA LEU A 50 -17.93 5.38 -8.09
C LEU A 50 -16.69 4.67 -8.65
N LEU A 51 -16.22 5.07 -9.83
CA LEU A 51 -14.98 4.52 -10.42
C LEU A 51 -13.73 4.91 -9.60
N ILE A 52 -13.71 6.13 -9.06
CA ILE A 52 -12.62 6.59 -8.19
C ILE A 52 -12.64 5.83 -6.87
N GLU A 53 -13.82 5.69 -6.25
CA GLU A 53 -14.02 4.98 -4.99
C GLU A 53 -13.65 3.49 -5.12
N SER A 54 -14.10 2.80 -6.17
CA SER A 54 -13.78 1.39 -6.41
C SER A 54 -12.28 1.17 -6.61
N SER A 55 -11.63 2.05 -7.40
CA SER A 55 -10.20 1.99 -7.62
C SER A 55 -9.43 2.21 -6.32
N CYS A 56 -9.82 3.20 -5.52
CA CYS A 56 -9.24 3.47 -4.19
C CYS A 56 -9.36 2.25 -3.26
N LEU A 57 -10.54 1.61 -3.24
CA LEU A 57 -10.80 0.41 -2.47
C LEU A 57 -9.87 -0.75 -2.90
N MET A 58 -9.64 -0.92 -4.20
CA MET A 58 -8.74 -1.95 -4.72
C MET A 58 -7.28 -1.70 -4.36
N TYR A 59 -6.82 -0.44 -4.39
CA TYR A 59 -5.49 -0.07 -3.87
C TYR A 59 -5.34 -0.42 -2.39
N PHE A 60 -6.36 -0.10 -1.59
CA PHE A 60 -6.39 -0.39 -0.16
C PHE A 60 -6.33 -1.89 0.14
N LEU A 61 -7.18 -2.69 -0.53
CA LEU A 61 -7.20 -4.14 -0.39
C LEU A 61 -5.86 -4.76 -0.79
N GLY A 62 -5.25 -4.31 -1.88
CA GLY A 62 -3.95 -4.78 -2.33
C GLY A 62 -2.84 -4.54 -1.31
N LEU A 63 -2.82 -3.35 -0.72
CA LEU A 63 -1.85 -3.00 0.31
C LEU A 63 -1.99 -3.91 1.54
N ILE A 64 -3.21 -4.09 2.05
CA ILE A 64 -3.48 -4.96 3.21
C ILE A 64 -3.10 -6.42 2.94
N LEU A 65 -3.45 -6.93 1.76
CA LEU A 65 -3.19 -8.33 1.42
C LEU A 65 -1.70 -8.61 1.22
N LEU A 66 -0.94 -7.66 0.67
CA LEU A 66 0.51 -7.76 0.57
C LEU A 66 1.17 -7.72 1.95
N ILE A 67 0.72 -6.86 2.87
CA ILE A 67 1.18 -6.85 4.26
C ILE A 67 0.90 -8.19 4.95
N ASN A 68 -0.30 -8.72 4.80
CA ASN A 68 -0.65 -10.03 5.35
C ASN A 68 0.19 -11.16 4.74
N ASN A 69 0.58 -11.06 3.48
CA ASN A 69 1.44 -12.04 2.84
C ASN A 69 2.89 -11.94 3.35
N SER A 70 3.42 -10.73 3.53
CA SER A 70 4.71 -10.49 4.20
C SER A 70 4.80 -11.19 5.54
N GLN A 71 3.76 -11.08 6.36
CA GLN A 71 3.70 -11.72 7.67
C GLN A 71 3.82 -13.24 7.58
N LYS A 72 3.14 -13.85 6.61
CA LYS A 72 3.19 -15.31 6.39
C LYS A 72 4.58 -15.76 5.96
N VAL A 73 5.27 -14.96 5.15
CA VAL A 73 6.64 -15.26 4.72
C VAL A 73 7.60 -15.21 5.91
N LEU A 74 7.53 -14.16 6.72
CA LEU A 74 8.45 -13.96 7.86
C LEU A 74 8.25 -15.00 8.97
N ASN A 75 7.02 -15.49 9.16
CA ASN A 75 6.71 -16.49 10.21
C ASN A 75 6.73 -17.94 9.73
N SER A 76 6.99 -18.21 8.44
CA SER A 76 6.92 -19.56 7.90
C SER A 76 8.21 -20.35 8.13
N ASN A 77 8.08 -21.54 8.72
CA ASN A 77 9.18 -22.49 8.91
C ASN A 77 9.87 -22.89 7.59
N ARG A 78 9.18 -22.77 6.45
CA ARG A 78 9.74 -23.06 5.12
C ARG A 78 10.90 -22.13 4.77
N TYR A 79 10.83 -20.85 5.19
CA TYR A 79 11.83 -19.85 4.85
C TYR A 79 12.91 -19.68 5.93
N ARG A 80 12.62 -20.08 7.18
CA ARG A 80 13.59 -20.11 8.29
C ARG A 80 14.66 -21.20 8.17
N LEU A 81 14.39 -22.27 7.41
CA LEU A 81 15.34 -23.37 7.17
C LEU A 81 16.36 -23.05 6.07
N LEU A 82 16.21 -21.92 5.38
CA LEU A 82 17.14 -21.47 4.35
C LEU A 82 18.33 -20.77 5.03
N PRO A 83 19.58 -21.03 4.61
CA PRO A 83 20.77 -20.39 5.18
C PRO A 83 20.90 -18.94 4.70
N ILE A 84 19.91 -18.11 5.04
CA ILE A 84 19.82 -16.69 4.72
C ILE A 84 19.60 -15.95 6.03
N SER A 85 20.30 -14.82 6.23
CA SER A 85 20.05 -13.99 7.40
C SER A 85 18.63 -13.42 7.38
N GLU A 86 17.98 -13.34 8.55
CA GLU A 86 16.61 -12.84 8.68
C GLU A 86 16.45 -11.44 8.06
N LEU A 87 17.49 -10.61 8.17
CA LEU A 87 17.55 -9.28 7.58
C LEU A 87 17.52 -9.32 6.04
N LYS A 88 18.26 -10.24 5.40
CA LYS A 88 18.22 -10.41 3.93
C LYS A 88 16.86 -10.92 3.46
N LEU A 89 16.23 -11.82 4.22
CA LEU A 89 14.88 -12.30 3.92
C LEU A 89 13.85 -11.16 4.04
N TYR A 90 13.96 -10.34 5.08
CA TYR A 90 13.11 -9.18 5.29
C TYR A 90 13.21 -8.15 4.16
N PHE A 91 14.44 -7.75 3.78
CA PHE A 91 14.64 -6.81 2.66
C PHE A 91 14.17 -7.40 1.33
N SER A 92 14.42 -8.69 1.09
CA SER A 92 13.96 -9.36 -0.11
C SER A 92 12.43 -9.41 -0.19
N ASP A 93 11.76 -9.66 0.93
CA ASP A 93 10.30 -9.61 1.01
C ASP A 93 9.79 -8.19 0.73
N LEU A 94 10.37 -7.17 1.37
CA LEU A 94 10.04 -5.76 1.18
C LEU A 94 10.10 -5.37 -0.31
N VAL A 95 11.22 -5.66 -0.98
CA VAL A 95 11.41 -5.38 -2.42
C VAL A 95 10.36 -6.13 -3.25
N GLY A 96 10.14 -7.41 -2.97
CA GLY A 96 9.18 -8.22 -3.71
C GLY A 96 7.76 -7.69 -3.62
N ASN A 97 7.35 -7.17 -2.46
CA ASN A 97 6.03 -6.57 -2.34
C ASN A 97 5.96 -5.16 -2.93
N CYS A 98 7.03 -4.35 -2.84
CA CYS A 98 7.10 -3.07 -3.54
C CYS A 98 6.89 -3.25 -5.04
N LEU A 99 7.61 -4.19 -5.66
CA LEU A 99 7.43 -4.55 -7.07
C LEU A 99 6.02 -5.06 -7.37
N SER A 100 5.45 -5.89 -6.49
CA SER A 100 4.09 -6.42 -6.66
C SER A 100 3.02 -5.32 -6.56
N TYR A 101 3.22 -4.34 -5.66
CA TYR A 101 2.31 -3.20 -5.49
C TYR A 101 2.43 -2.20 -6.64
N LEU A 102 3.64 -1.95 -7.14
CA LEU A 102 3.85 -1.15 -8.36
C LEU A 102 3.17 -1.81 -9.57
N TYR A 103 3.34 -3.12 -9.73
CA TYR A 103 2.66 -3.89 -10.77
C TYR A 103 1.13 -3.74 -10.67
N MET A 104 0.57 -3.94 -9.46
CA MET A 104 -0.86 -3.73 -9.24
C MET A 104 -1.29 -2.31 -9.60
N THR A 105 -0.46 -1.32 -9.22
CA THR A 105 -0.77 0.09 -9.43
C THR A 105 -0.89 0.42 -10.90
N VAL A 106 0.09 0.01 -11.70
CA VAL A 106 0.09 0.24 -13.15
C VAL A 106 -1.13 -0.38 -13.80
N ILE A 107 -1.44 -1.66 -13.51
CA ILE A 107 -2.58 -2.33 -14.14
C ILE A 107 -3.92 -1.75 -13.68
N THR A 108 -4.06 -1.44 -12.39
CA THR A 108 -5.28 -0.83 -11.84
C THR A 108 -5.51 0.56 -12.42
N THR A 109 -4.45 1.36 -12.60
CA THR A 109 -4.54 2.65 -13.28
C THR A 109 -4.97 2.49 -14.73
N ILE A 110 -4.44 1.50 -15.46
CA ILE A 110 -4.89 1.21 -16.83
C ILE A 110 -6.38 0.87 -16.86
N PHE A 111 -6.85 0.00 -15.96
CA PHE A 111 -8.27 -0.35 -15.88
C PHE A 111 -9.15 0.86 -15.54
N PHE A 112 -8.70 1.70 -14.60
CA PHE A 112 -9.39 2.94 -14.25
C PHE A 112 -9.49 3.88 -15.46
N VAL A 113 -8.39 4.12 -16.19
CA VAL A 113 -8.39 4.98 -17.38
C VAL A 113 -9.34 4.44 -18.46
N LEU A 114 -9.30 3.13 -18.71
CA LEU A 114 -10.20 2.50 -19.69
C LEU A 114 -11.67 2.61 -19.28
N ALA A 115 -11.98 2.35 -18.00
CA ALA A 115 -13.34 2.48 -17.49
C ALA A 115 -13.82 3.94 -17.53
N SER A 116 -13.00 4.88 -17.09
CA SER A 116 -13.33 6.32 -17.10
C SER A 116 -13.50 6.86 -18.52
N TYR A 117 -12.76 6.36 -19.52
CA TYR A 117 -13.00 6.71 -20.93
C TYR A 117 -14.41 6.32 -21.39
N THR A 118 -14.99 5.23 -20.89
CA THR A 118 -16.36 4.84 -21.27
C THR A 118 -17.44 5.74 -20.65
N VAL A 119 -17.13 6.39 -19.51
CA VAL A 119 -18.06 7.28 -18.80
C VAL A 119 -17.90 8.74 -19.25
N MET A 120 -16.67 9.23 -19.30
CA MET A 120 -16.31 10.63 -19.59
C MET A 120 -15.93 10.88 -21.06
N GLY A 121 -15.83 9.83 -21.87
CA GLY A 121 -15.38 9.95 -23.25
C GLY A 121 -13.95 10.53 -23.34
N LYS A 122 -13.74 11.47 -24.27
CA LYS A 122 -12.42 12.09 -24.50
C LYS A 122 -12.01 13.07 -23.41
N ASP A 123 -12.93 13.51 -22.55
CA ASP A 123 -12.66 14.51 -21.52
C ASP A 123 -11.71 13.97 -20.44
N ILE A 124 -11.60 12.65 -20.30
CA ILE A 124 -10.60 12.01 -19.44
C ILE A 124 -9.16 12.40 -19.84
N PHE A 125 -8.88 12.51 -21.13
CA PHE A 125 -7.55 12.89 -21.61
C PHE A 125 -7.28 14.37 -21.39
N LEU A 126 -8.32 15.21 -21.44
CA LEU A 126 -8.21 16.61 -21.07
C LEU A 126 -7.89 16.74 -19.57
N HIS A 127 -8.54 15.95 -18.71
CA HIS A 127 -8.23 15.89 -17.28
C HIS A 127 -6.77 15.48 -17.03
N PHE A 128 -6.28 14.45 -17.71
CA PHE A 128 -4.87 14.07 -17.61
C PHE A 128 -3.93 15.17 -18.10
N LYS A 129 -4.26 15.82 -19.21
CA LYS A 129 -3.46 16.93 -19.74
C LYS A 129 -3.36 18.07 -18.74
N ILE A 130 -4.49 18.53 -18.18
CA ILE A 130 -4.53 19.57 -17.15
C ILE A 130 -3.71 19.14 -15.92
N MET A 131 -3.83 17.88 -15.49
CA MET A 131 -3.05 17.34 -14.38
C MET A 131 -1.53 17.37 -14.63
N PHE A 132 -1.09 17.02 -15.85
CA PHE A 132 0.33 16.87 -16.18
C PHE A 132 1.01 18.17 -16.64
N GLU A 133 0.28 19.07 -17.28
CA GLU A 133 0.82 20.34 -17.80
C GLU A 133 0.60 21.48 -16.80
N ASP A 134 -0.65 21.71 -16.38
CA ASP A 134 -1.01 22.88 -15.56
C ASP A 134 -0.84 22.63 -14.06
N GLN A 135 -1.00 21.38 -13.60
CA GLN A 135 -0.98 21.01 -12.19
C GLN A 135 0.16 20.06 -11.81
N LYS A 136 1.23 20.05 -12.61
CA LYS A 136 2.38 19.15 -12.43
C LYS A 136 2.94 19.16 -11.00
N ALA A 137 3.04 20.34 -10.39
CA ALA A 137 3.56 20.49 -9.03
C ALA A 137 2.67 19.77 -8.00
N LEU A 138 1.35 19.96 -8.07
CA LEU A 138 0.37 19.29 -7.20
C LEU A 138 0.41 17.77 -7.40
N TRP A 139 0.55 17.31 -8.64
CA TRP A 139 0.66 15.89 -8.98
C TRP A 139 1.88 15.24 -8.34
N ILE A 140 3.04 15.87 -8.46
CA ILE A 140 4.30 15.39 -7.87
C ILE A 140 4.18 15.37 -6.35
N GLN A 141 3.61 16.41 -5.74
CA GLN A 141 3.40 16.47 -4.29
C GLN A 141 2.52 15.31 -3.79
N ASN A 142 1.40 15.04 -4.47
CA ASN A 142 0.53 13.93 -4.13
C ASN A 142 1.22 12.57 -4.32
N LEU A 143 2.00 12.39 -5.38
CA LEU A 143 2.76 11.15 -5.58
C LEU A 143 3.78 10.93 -4.45
N VAL A 144 4.51 11.98 -4.06
CA VAL A 144 5.51 11.91 -2.98
C VAL A 144 4.86 11.54 -1.65
N ILE A 145 3.77 12.21 -1.27
CA ILE A 145 3.07 11.91 -0.02
C ILE A 145 2.47 10.50 -0.05
N SER A 146 1.88 10.08 -1.18
CA SER A 146 1.33 8.71 -1.31
C SER A 146 2.43 7.67 -1.11
N GLY A 147 3.59 7.87 -1.74
CA GLY A 147 4.74 6.97 -1.63
C GLY A 147 5.26 6.88 -0.20
N LEU A 148 5.42 8.03 0.47
CA LEU A 148 5.83 8.08 1.87
C LEU A 148 4.84 7.36 2.79
N ALA A 149 3.53 7.57 2.60
CA ALA A 149 2.49 6.89 3.36
C ALA A 149 2.57 5.35 3.20
N VAL A 150 2.74 4.84 1.98
CA VAL A 150 2.90 3.40 1.73
C VAL A 150 4.13 2.85 2.45
N ILE A 151 5.27 3.54 2.38
CA ILE A 151 6.51 3.13 3.07
C ILE A 151 6.32 3.17 4.59
N LEU A 152 5.64 4.19 5.12
CA LEU A 152 5.34 4.31 6.54
C LEU A 152 4.45 3.17 7.03
N ILE A 153 3.39 2.83 6.30
CA ILE A 153 2.51 1.70 6.64
C ILE A 153 3.31 0.40 6.63
N TRP A 154 4.21 0.23 5.65
CA TRP A 154 5.05 -0.95 5.56
C TRP A 154 5.97 -1.10 6.76
N THR A 155 6.76 -0.06 7.02
CA THR A 155 7.77 -0.04 8.08
C THR A 155 7.13 -0.11 9.46
N GLY A 156 6.02 0.61 9.67
CA GLY A 156 5.22 0.56 10.90
C GLY A 156 4.60 -0.81 11.14
N SER A 157 4.04 -1.45 10.10
CA SER A 157 3.52 -2.83 10.22
C SER A 157 4.62 -3.79 10.65
N SER A 158 5.78 -3.75 10.01
CA SER A 158 6.92 -4.61 10.36
C SER A 158 7.39 -4.40 11.79
N MET A 159 7.50 -3.15 12.24
CA MET A 159 7.86 -2.81 13.63
C MET A 159 6.90 -3.44 14.63
N ILE A 160 5.60 -3.40 14.36
CA ILE A 160 4.57 -3.94 15.26
C ILE A 160 4.65 -5.46 15.38
N HIS A 161 4.98 -6.15 14.28
CA HIS A 161 5.26 -7.58 14.35
C HIS A 161 6.43 -7.89 15.28
N LEU A 162 7.52 -7.14 15.16
CA LEU A 162 8.68 -7.33 16.02
C LEU A 162 8.36 -7.03 17.48
N LEU A 163 7.62 -5.94 17.76
CA LEU A 163 7.17 -5.59 19.10
C LEU A 163 6.31 -6.70 19.71
N MET A 164 5.35 -7.22 18.96
CA MET A 164 4.44 -8.26 19.47
C MET A 164 5.12 -9.61 19.64
N ASN A 165 6.16 -9.93 18.85
CA ASN A 165 6.98 -11.11 19.10
C ASN A 165 7.82 -10.92 20.38
N TYR A 166 8.43 -9.75 20.54
CA TYR A 166 9.21 -9.40 21.73
C TYR A 166 8.38 -9.43 23.03
N PHE A 167 7.19 -8.81 23.01
CA PHE A 167 6.28 -8.81 24.16
C PHE A 167 5.41 -10.07 24.26
N GLY A 168 5.32 -10.86 23.19
CA GLY A 168 4.50 -12.07 23.13
C GLY A 168 4.99 -13.17 24.06
N ASP A 169 6.30 -13.21 24.31
CA ASP A 169 6.91 -14.09 25.31
C ASP A 169 6.56 -13.68 26.75
N PHE A 170 6.32 -12.39 26.98
CA PHE A 170 5.85 -11.86 28.27
C PHE A 170 4.32 -11.98 28.44
N LEU A 171 3.55 -11.75 27.37
CA LEU A 171 2.10 -11.73 27.38
C LEU A 171 1.55 -12.93 26.62
N LYS A 172 1.22 -14.01 27.34
CA LYS A 172 0.60 -15.26 26.82
C LYS A 172 -0.82 -15.03 26.26
N PHE A 173 -0.95 -14.18 25.26
CA PHE A 173 -2.22 -13.94 24.58
C PHE A 173 -2.54 -15.11 23.64
N LYS A 174 -3.66 -15.81 23.89
CA LYS A 174 -4.12 -16.93 23.04
C LYS A 174 -4.48 -16.52 21.60
N ARG A 175 -4.57 -15.22 21.29
CA ARG A 175 -5.02 -14.69 19.98
C ARG A 175 -4.09 -13.62 19.39
N GLN A 176 -2.78 -13.67 19.66
CA GLN A 176 -1.80 -12.68 19.17
C GLN A 176 -1.89 -12.41 17.67
N ALA A 177 -2.08 -13.44 16.85
CA ALA A 177 -2.18 -13.31 15.40
C ALA A 177 -3.39 -12.48 14.92
N ILE A 178 -4.51 -12.51 15.66
CA ILE A 178 -5.71 -11.71 15.32
C ILE A 178 -5.50 -10.26 15.77
N ILE A 179 -4.99 -10.08 16.99
CA ILE A 179 -4.69 -8.76 17.56
C ILE A 179 -3.73 -8.00 16.64
N LEU A 180 -2.67 -8.66 16.18
CA LEU A 180 -1.72 -8.11 15.22
C LEU A 180 -2.38 -7.63 13.94
N LYS A 181 -3.24 -8.44 13.32
CA LYS A 181 -3.96 -8.06 12.09
C LYS A 181 -4.85 -6.84 12.31
N VAL A 182 -5.56 -6.78 13.43
CA VAL A 182 -6.44 -5.65 13.75
C VAL A 182 -5.65 -4.37 13.96
N ILE A 183 -4.53 -4.44 14.71
CA ILE A 183 -3.66 -3.28 14.95
C ILE A 183 -3.04 -2.78 13.63
N THR A 184 -2.48 -3.69 12.83
CA THR A 184 -1.89 -3.35 11.53
C THR A 184 -2.92 -2.73 10.58
N PHE A 185 -4.13 -3.31 10.51
CA PHE A 185 -5.22 -2.76 9.71
C PHE A 185 -5.66 -1.38 10.20
N GLY A 186 -5.80 -1.20 11.52
CA GLY A 186 -6.18 0.08 12.13
C GLY A 186 -5.15 1.17 11.81
N LEU A 187 -3.86 0.88 11.96
CA LEU A 187 -2.80 1.83 11.64
C LEU A 187 -2.71 2.17 10.16
N ALA A 188 -2.82 1.18 9.28
CA ALA A 188 -2.88 1.43 7.84
C ALA A 188 -4.05 2.36 7.50
N SER A 189 -5.22 2.12 8.08
CA SER A 189 -6.42 2.94 7.88
C SER A 189 -6.24 4.38 8.39
N ILE A 190 -5.64 4.55 9.58
CA ILE A 190 -5.35 5.88 10.14
C ILE A 190 -4.39 6.67 9.26
N ILE A 191 -3.29 6.03 8.82
CA ILE A 191 -2.29 6.68 7.96
C ILE A 191 -2.93 7.07 6.63
N ILE A 192 -3.68 6.18 5.99
CA ILE A 192 -4.36 6.48 4.72
C ILE A 192 -5.36 7.62 4.89
N PHE A 193 -6.19 7.60 5.93
CA PHE A 193 -7.15 8.66 6.19
C PHE A 193 -6.46 10.02 6.41
N TYR A 194 -5.38 10.02 7.20
CA TYR A 194 -4.54 11.20 7.41
C TYR A 194 -3.97 11.73 6.08
N THR A 195 -3.36 10.84 5.28
CA THR A 195 -2.78 11.18 3.98
C THR A 195 -3.81 11.76 3.02
N LEU A 196 -4.97 11.12 2.86
CA LEU A 196 -6.04 11.60 1.98
C LEU A 196 -6.57 12.99 2.40
N THR A 197 -6.76 13.20 3.70
CA THR A 197 -7.19 14.50 4.24
C THR A 197 -6.17 15.58 3.92
N ARG A 198 -4.87 15.27 4.01
CA ARG A 198 -3.79 16.22 3.72
C ARG A 198 -3.64 16.50 2.23
N MET A 199 -3.80 15.49 1.37
CA MET A 199 -3.84 15.68 -0.09
C MET A 199 -4.98 16.60 -0.51
N SER A 200 -6.18 16.39 0.04
CA SER A 200 -7.33 17.26 -0.20
C SER A 200 -7.02 18.71 0.20
N LEU A 201 -6.41 18.91 1.37
CA LEU A 201 -6.06 20.24 1.86
C LEU A 201 -4.94 20.92 1.03
N ILE A 202 -3.95 20.16 0.55
CA ILE A 202 -2.92 20.67 -0.37
C ILE A 202 -3.57 21.08 -1.70
N GLY A 203 -4.48 20.24 -2.24
CA GLY A 203 -5.25 20.57 -3.45
C GLY A 203 -6.04 21.85 -3.30
N MET A 204 -6.79 22.01 -2.21
CA MET A 204 -7.55 23.25 -1.95
C MET A 204 -6.64 24.49 -1.88
N ASN A 205 -5.52 24.41 -1.16
CA ASN A 205 -4.59 25.54 -1.06
C ASN A 205 -3.93 25.89 -2.38
N PHE A 206 -3.69 24.89 -3.26
CA PHE A 206 -3.19 25.11 -4.60
C PHE A 206 -4.17 25.94 -5.43
N TYR A 207 -5.47 25.63 -5.38
CA TYR A 207 -6.50 26.38 -6.13
C TYR A 207 -6.76 27.79 -5.59
N ILE A 208 -6.60 27.99 -4.28
CA ILE A 208 -6.81 29.30 -3.62
C ILE A 208 -5.51 30.14 -3.63
N GLU A 209 -4.42 29.60 -4.21
CA GLU A 209 -3.09 30.22 -4.27
C GLU A 209 -2.54 30.66 -2.90
N THR A 210 -2.97 29.99 -1.83
CA THR A 210 -2.52 30.31 -0.48
C THR A 210 -1.19 29.62 -0.18
N PRO A 211 -0.12 30.36 0.14
CA PRO A 211 1.14 29.74 0.55
C PRO A 211 0.94 28.98 1.86
N ASN A 212 1.25 27.68 1.84
CA ASN A 212 1.12 26.82 3.02
C ASN A 212 2.19 25.73 3.04
N HIS A 213 2.74 25.48 4.23
CA HIS A 213 3.77 24.49 4.51
C HIS A 213 3.19 23.09 4.82
N VAL A 214 1.95 22.80 4.44
CA VAL A 214 1.31 21.50 4.74
C VAL A 214 2.05 20.35 4.05
N PHE A 215 2.45 20.52 2.78
CA PHE A 215 3.24 19.51 2.07
C PHE A 215 4.53 19.17 2.83
N GLU A 216 5.30 20.19 3.21
CA GLU A 216 6.56 20.03 3.94
C GLU A 216 6.35 19.36 5.31
N LYS A 217 5.32 19.78 6.06
CA LYS A 217 4.97 19.19 7.35
C LYS A 217 4.61 17.71 7.24
N VAL A 218 3.82 17.33 6.23
CA VAL A 218 3.44 15.94 6.01
C VAL A 218 4.65 15.10 5.65
N CYS A 219 5.48 15.57 4.71
CA CYS A 219 6.71 14.88 4.34
C CYS A 219 7.64 14.67 5.54
N LEU A 220 7.78 15.69 6.40
CA LEU A 220 8.59 15.61 7.61
C LEU A 220 8.03 14.61 8.62
N ILE A 221 6.71 14.61 8.86
CA ILE A 221 6.05 13.66 9.76
C ILE A 221 6.23 12.23 9.27
N ASP A 222 5.96 11.98 7.99
CA ASP A 222 6.04 10.63 7.42
C ASP A 222 7.49 10.12 7.41
N THR A 223 8.46 10.96 7.01
CA THR A 223 9.88 10.56 7.05
C THR A 223 10.37 10.29 8.47
N LEU A 224 10.03 11.13 9.45
CA LEU A 224 10.35 10.85 10.86
C LEU A 224 9.71 9.54 11.33
N GLY A 225 8.44 9.29 10.99
CA GLY A 225 7.75 8.05 11.31
C GLY A 225 8.42 6.81 10.72
N ILE A 226 8.90 6.90 9.47
CA ILE A 226 9.65 5.84 8.79
C ILE A 226 10.96 5.57 9.52
N PHE A 227 11.74 6.61 9.81
CA PHE A 227 13.02 6.46 10.52
C PHE A 227 12.85 5.87 11.92
N LEU A 228 11.84 6.32 12.67
CA LEU A 228 11.50 5.77 13.98
C LEU A 228 11.11 4.28 13.87
N SER A 229 10.25 3.94 12.91
CA SER A 229 9.80 2.55 12.71
C SER A 229 10.95 1.61 12.37
N ILE A 230 11.88 2.06 11.51
CA ILE A 230 13.09 1.31 11.16
C ILE A 230 14.04 1.23 12.36
N GLY A 231 14.27 2.33 13.08
CA GLY A 231 15.16 2.38 14.24
C GLY A 231 14.73 1.45 15.36
N ILE A 232 13.44 1.50 15.73
CA ILE A 232 12.84 0.60 16.73
C ILE A 232 12.88 -0.84 16.23
N GLY A 233 12.53 -1.10 14.97
CA GLY A 233 12.60 -2.44 14.38
C GLY A 233 14.01 -3.05 14.46
N ASN A 234 15.04 -2.28 14.13
CA ASN A 234 16.44 -2.72 14.21
C ASN A 234 16.89 -2.97 15.66
N PHE A 235 16.47 -2.14 16.60
CA PHE A 235 16.77 -2.34 18.03
C PHE A 235 16.16 -3.64 18.56
N LEU A 236 14.89 -3.90 18.23
CA LEU A 236 14.20 -5.13 18.63
C LEU A 236 14.84 -6.38 18.04
N LEU A 237 15.23 -6.34 16.76
CA LEU A 237 15.91 -7.45 16.09
C LEU A 237 17.23 -7.82 16.76
N LYS A 238 18.04 -6.82 17.15
CA LYS A 238 19.33 -7.07 17.84
C LYS A 238 19.12 -7.72 19.20
N ASN A 239 18.23 -7.15 20.02
CA ASN A 239 18.05 -7.62 21.39
C ASN A 239 17.29 -8.95 21.48
N TYR A 240 16.46 -9.29 20.49
CA TYR A 240 15.80 -10.61 20.45
C TYR A 240 16.79 -11.74 20.14
N SER A 241 17.85 -11.47 19.35
CA SER A 241 18.89 -12.46 19.02
C SER A 241 19.81 -12.81 20.19
N GLU A 242 19.92 -11.93 21.20
CA GLU A 242 20.77 -12.15 22.38
C GLU A 242 20.06 -12.99 23.46
N THR A 243 18.73 -13.06 23.46
CA THR A 243 17.94 -13.76 24.50
C THR A 243 17.64 -15.24 24.22
N THR A 244 18.04 -15.77 23.06
CA THR A 244 17.80 -17.17 22.66
C THR A 244 19.05 -18.06 22.60
N CYS A 245 20.16 -17.66 23.23
CA CYS A 245 21.32 -18.54 23.46
C CYS A 245 21.25 -19.20 24.84
#